data_AF-A0AAD2FMM9-F1
#
_entry.id   AF-A0AAD2FMM9-F1
#
_cell.length_a   1.000
_cell.length_b   1.000
_cell.length_c   1.000
_cell.angle_alpha   90.00
_cell.angle_beta   90.00
_cell.angle_gamma   90.00
#
_symmetry.space_group_name_H-M   'P 1'
#
loop_
_entity.id
_entity.type
_entity.pdbx_description
1 polymer ?
#
loop_
_entity_poly.entity_id
_entity_poly.type
_entity_poly.pdbx_seq_one_letter_code
_entity_poly.pdbx_strand_id
1 'polypeptide(L)'
;MTASEREKAQPAMMLLVEKQFEKTIKGRLVYRGDGTHEWLSREDTASPTALQEVITTTCVIDAHEGRDIMTMDVPNAFIQTSMPEAKEGEDHIYMKITGTMVQILIDMAPEYRKYVVLENGKRVIYVRVLRAIYGMLQ
;
A
#
# COMPACT_ATOMS: atom_id res chain seq x y z
N MET A 1 9.77 5.15 -17.36
CA MET A 1 9.65 3.76 -16.92
C MET A 1 10.64 2.92 -17.69
N THR A 2 11.63 2.34 -17.00
CA THR A 2 12.61 1.40 -17.56
C THR A 2 11.97 0.01 -17.74
N ALA A 3 12.67 -0.91 -18.41
CA ALA A 3 12.21 -2.29 -18.54
C ALA A 3 12.12 -3.00 -17.17
N SER A 4 13.13 -2.78 -16.31
CA SER A 4 13.17 -3.29 -14.93
C SER A 4 12.00 -2.78 -14.09
N GLU A 5 11.72 -1.46 -14.14
CA GLU A 5 10.58 -0.86 -13.42
C GLU A 5 9.23 -1.46 -13.86
N ARG A 6 9.09 -1.80 -15.15
CA ARG A 6 7.87 -2.41 -15.68
C ARG A 6 7.71 -3.87 -15.25
N GLU A 7 8.81 -4.60 -15.15
CA GLU A 7 8.84 -6.00 -14.71
C GLU A 7 8.54 -6.12 -13.22
N LYS A 8 9.14 -5.25 -12.39
CA LYS A 8 8.92 -5.22 -10.93
C LYS A 8 7.57 -4.62 -10.51
N ALA A 9 6.87 -3.94 -11.41
CA ALA A 9 5.60 -3.28 -11.12
C ALA A 9 4.55 -4.25 -10.58
N GLN A 10 4.12 -4.03 -9.34
CA GLN A 10 3.16 -4.93 -8.70
C GLN A 10 1.72 -4.61 -9.08
N PRO A 11 0.85 -5.62 -9.18
CA PRO A 11 -0.56 -5.39 -9.49
C PRO A 11 -1.27 -4.66 -8.35
N ALA A 12 -2.25 -3.82 -8.71
CA ALA A 12 -3.20 -3.30 -7.74
C ALA A 12 -4.29 -4.33 -7.46
N MET A 13 -4.72 -4.44 -6.21
CA MET A 13 -5.79 -5.35 -5.78
C MET A 13 -6.91 -4.56 -5.10
N MET A 14 -8.16 -4.77 -5.53
CA MET A 14 -9.32 -4.18 -4.89
C MET A 14 -9.91 -5.16 -3.89
N LEU A 15 -9.91 -4.79 -2.61
CA LEU A 15 -10.55 -5.53 -1.53
C LEU A 15 -11.91 -4.90 -1.24
N LEU A 16 -12.97 -5.70 -1.31
CA LEU A 16 -14.32 -5.29 -0.98
C LEU A 16 -14.80 -6.06 0.24
N VAL A 17 -15.33 -5.35 1.23
CA VAL A 17 -15.90 -5.94 2.44
C VAL A 17 -17.24 -5.27 2.72
N GLU A 18 -18.27 -6.07 2.92
CA GLU A 18 -19.56 -5.58 3.42
C GLU A 18 -19.49 -5.40 4.94
N LYS A 19 -19.81 -4.20 5.42
CA LYS A 19 -19.91 -3.93 6.85
C LYS A 19 -21.26 -4.41 7.38
N GLN A 20 -21.25 -5.42 8.23
CA GLN A 20 -22.45 -6.07 8.76
C GLN A 20 -23.46 -5.10 9.41
N PHE A 21 -23.00 -4.13 10.19
CA PHE A 21 -23.89 -3.20 10.90
C PHE A 21 -24.41 -2.06 10.02
N GLU A 22 -23.55 -1.50 9.17
CA GLU A 22 -23.90 -0.34 8.34
C GLU A 22 -24.56 -0.72 7.01
N LYS A 23 -24.47 -2.00 6.61
CA LYS A 23 -24.84 -2.51 5.27
C LYS A 23 -24.20 -1.70 4.12
N THR A 24 -23.01 -1.15 4.38
CA THR A 24 -22.21 -0.42 3.40
C THR A 24 -21.07 -1.29 2.89
N ILE A 25 -20.68 -1.08 1.64
CA ILE A 25 -19.52 -1.77 1.06
C ILE A 25 -18.30 -0.88 1.25
N LYS A 26 -17.29 -1.38 1.97
CA LYS A 26 -15.98 -0.76 2.10
C LYS A 26 -15.05 -1.30 1.03
N GLY A 27 -14.57 -0.42 0.16
CA GLY A 27 -13.51 -0.72 -0.80
C GLY A 27 -12.14 -0.26 -0.31
N ARG A 28 -11.10 -1.05 -0.58
CA ARG A 28 -9.69 -0.66 -0.41
C ARG A 28 -8.91 -1.12 -1.64
N LEU A 29 -8.34 -0.17 -2.39
CA LEU A 29 -7.34 -0.47 -3.40
C LEU A 29 -5.98 -0.55 -2.71
N VAL A 30 -5.31 -1.69 -2.84
CA VAL A 30 -4.06 -1.99 -2.14
C VAL A 30 -2.98 -2.39 -3.13
N TYR A 31 -1.73 -2.18 -2.72
CA TYR A 31 -0.57 -2.66 -3.45
C TYR A 31 -0.37 -4.14 -3.11
N ARG A 32 -0.29 -5.00 -4.13
CA ARG A 32 -0.09 -6.43 -3.91
C ARG A 32 1.42 -6.72 -3.76
N GLY A 33 1.92 -6.68 -2.52
CA GLY A 33 3.35 -6.77 -2.24
C GLY A 33 3.92 -8.20 -2.10
N ASP A 34 3.14 -9.26 -2.23
CA ASP A 34 3.69 -10.64 -2.12
C ASP A 34 4.79 -10.91 -3.17
N GLY A 35 4.71 -10.29 -4.35
CA GLY A 35 5.73 -10.43 -5.38
C GLY A 35 7.03 -9.67 -5.10
N THR A 36 7.06 -8.72 -4.15
CA THR A 36 8.28 -7.93 -3.89
C THR A 36 9.30 -8.68 -3.04
N HIS A 37 8.94 -9.81 -2.45
CA HIS A 37 9.87 -10.69 -1.72
C HIS A 37 10.98 -11.27 -2.61
N GLU A 38 10.81 -11.27 -3.94
CA GLU A 38 11.83 -11.78 -4.86
C GLU A 38 13.10 -10.92 -4.91
N TRP A 39 13.00 -9.62 -4.55
CA TRP A 39 14.12 -8.68 -4.61
C TRP A 39 14.32 -7.83 -3.35
N LEU A 40 13.46 -7.96 -2.34
CA LEU A 40 13.65 -7.34 -1.04
C LEU A 40 14.21 -8.36 -0.05
N SER A 41 15.23 -7.97 0.73
CA SER A 41 15.77 -8.85 1.75
C SER A 41 14.86 -8.91 2.98
N ARG A 42 15.05 -9.95 3.80
CA ARG A 42 14.37 -10.04 5.10
C ARG A 42 14.79 -8.93 6.06
N GLU A 43 16.02 -8.46 5.94
CA GLU A 43 16.55 -7.37 6.76
C GLU A 43 15.89 -6.04 6.38
N ASP A 44 15.65 -5.83 5.08
CA ASP A 44 14.98 -4.61 4.58
C ASP A 44 13.50 -4.59 4.98
N THR A 45 12.83 -5.74 4.93
CA THR A 45 11.37 -5.85 5.17
C THR A 45 10.97 -6.05 6.63
N ALA A 46 11.93 -6.22 7.55
CA ALA A 46 11.64 -6.45 8.96
C ALA A 46 11.27 -5.14 9.67
N SER A 47 10.03 -5.03 10.14
CA SER A 47 9.65 -4.00 11.10
C SER A 47 9.82 -4.49 12.53
N PRO A 48 10.45 -3.70 13.44
CA PRO A 48 10.46 -4.04 14.85
C PRO A 48 9.02 -4.06 15.37
N THR A 49 8.55 -5.24 15.76
CA THR A 49 7.22 -5.43 16.35
C THR A 49 7.41 -5.66 17.84
N ALA A 50 6.83 -4.81 18.67
CA ALA A 50 6.84 -5.04 20.11
C ALA A 50 6.05 -6.31 20.45
N LEU A 51 6.57 -7.11 21.38
CA LEU A 51 5.87 -8.29 21.87
C LEU A 51 4.58 -7.89 22.58
N GLN A 52 3.46 -8.51 22.22
CA GLN A 52 2.15 -8.22 22.79
C GLN A 52 2.12 -8.40 24.32
N GLU A 53 2.87 -9.38 24.83
CA GLU A 53 3.00 -9.66 26.27
C GLU A 53 3.64 -8.48 27.00
N VAL A 54 4.64 -7.83 26.39
CA VAL A 54 5.32 -6.66 26.97
C VAL A 54 4.37 -5.47 27.00
N ILE A 55 3.67 -5.18 25.90
CA ILE A 55 2.67 -4.11 25.84
C ILE A 55 1.59 -4.30 26.90
N THR A 56 1.08 -5.52 27.03
CA THR A 56 0.04 -5.84 28.03
C THR A 56 0.58 -5.65 29.45
N THR A 57 1.81 -6.09 29.71
CA THR A 57 2.46 -5.95 31.02
C THR A 57 2.64 -4.49 31.41
N THR A 58 3.09 -3.64 30.48
CA THR A 58 3.23 -2.20 30.74
C THR A 58 1.88 -1.56 31.03
N CYS A 59 0.83 -1.89 30.27
CA CYS A 59 -0.52 -1.38 30.53
C CYS A 59 -1.06 -1.78 31.93
N VAL A 60 -0.77 -3.00 32.39
CA VAL A 60 -1.17 -3.46 33.73
C VAL A 60 -0.45 -2.69 34.82
N ILE A 61 0.85 -2.43 34.66
CA ILE A 61 1.63 -1.62 35.61
C ILE A 61 1.10 -0.19 35.65
N ASP A 62 0.89 0.43 34.49
CA ASP A 62 0.39 1.80 34.38
C ASP A 62 -0.98 1.94 35.07
N ALA A 63 -1.88 0.95 34.88
CA ALA A 63 -3.17 0.89 35.55
C ALA A 63 -3.07 0.69 37.06
N HIS A 64 -2.15 -0.17 37.52
CA HIS A 64 -1.93 -0.43 38.95
C HIS A 64 -1.39 0.79 39.69
N GLU A 65 -0.46 1.51 39.07
CA GLU A 65 0.17 2.70 39.65
C GLU A 65 -0.65 3.98 39.44
N GLY A 66 -1.74 3.92 38.66
CA GLY A 66 -2.59 5.08 38.35
C GLY A 66 -1.88 6.13 37.50
N ARG A 67 -1.06 5.70 36.54
CA ARG A 67 -0.32 6.61 35.64
C ARG A 67 -1.24 7.19 34.56
N ASP A 68 -0.98 8.44 34.20
CA ASP A 68 -1.64 9.08 33.06
C ASP A 68 -1.08 8.52 31.74
N ILE A 69 -1.95 7.99 30.89
CA ILE A 69 -1.60 7.38 29.60
C ILE A 69 -2.34 8.09 28.46
N MET A 70 -1.61 8.39 27.38
CA MET A 70 -2.17 8.89 26.13
C MET A 70 -1.87 7.90 25.00
N THR A 71 -2.90 7.59 24.21
CA THR A 71 -2.76 6.83 22.96
C THR A 71 -3.22 7.69 21.78
N MET A 72 -2.59 7.48 20.63
CA MET A 72 -2.95 8.18 19.40
C MET A 72 -2.81 7.22 18.22
N ASP A 73 -3.80 7.26 17.33
CA ASP A 73 -3.72 6.63 16.02
C ASP A 73 -3.49 7.70 14.95
N VAL A 74 -2.68 7.38 13.94
CA VAL A 74 -2.46 8.26 12.78
C VAL A 74 -3.31 7.72 11.63
N PRO A 75 -4.47 8.33 11.34
CA PRO A 75 -5.36 7.83 10.31
C PRO A 75 -4.69 7.92 8.94
N ASN A 76 -4.81 6.86 8.14
CA ASN A 76 -4.23 6.78 6.80
C ASN A 76 -2.70 7.02 6.77
N ALA A 77 -1.96 6.62 7.82
CA ALA A 77 -0.51 6.83 7.93
C ALA A 77 0.25 6.59 6.61
N PHE A 78 0.01 5.46 5.93
CA PHE A 78 0.65 5.14 4.64
C PHE A 78 0.50 6.25 3.59
N ILE A 79 -0.73 6.69 3.29
CA ILE A 79 -0.96 7.67 2.22
C ILE A 79 -0.54 9.09 2.63
N GLN A 80 -0.18 9.31 3.90
CA GLN A 80 0.42 10.55 4.35
C GLN A 80 1.95 10.52 4.23
N THR A 81 2.55 9.33 4.22
CA THR A 81 4.00 9.13 4.10
C THR A 81 4.43 9.18 2.63
N SER A 82 5.29 10.14 2.29
CA SER A 82 5.92 10.22 0.97
C SER A 82 6.93 9.09 0.77
N MET A 83 7.00 8.56 -0.45
CA MET A 83 8.09 7.65 -0.82
C MET A 83 9.41 8.43 -0.91
N PRO A 84 10.54 7.84 -0.49
CA PRO A 84 11.85 8.45 -0.72
C PRO A 84 12.08 8.65 -2.23
N GLU A 85 12.81 9.70 -2.58
CA GLU A 85 13.26 9.87 -3.96
C GLU A 85 14.27 8.76 -4.30
N ALA A 86 14.07 8.13 -5.46
CA ALA A 86 15.01 7.13 -5.96
C ALA A 86 16.35 7.81 -6.24
N LYS A 87 17.44 7.22 -5.74
CA LYS A 87 18.79 7.71 -6.04
C LYS A 87 19.17 7.37 -7.49
N GLU A 88 20.22 8.01 -7.99
CA GLU A 88 20.75 7.70 -9.32
C GLU A 88 21.13 6.22 -9.41
N GLY A 89 20.48 5.49 -10.32
CA GLY A 89 20.65 4.05 -10.50
C GLY A 89 19.64 3.16 -9.76
N GLU A 90 18.75 3.73 -8.95
CA GLU A 90 17.66 2.99 -8.30
C GLU A 90 16.35 3.06 -9.13
N ASP A 91 15.61 1.96 -9.15
CA ASP A 91 14.30 1.89 -9.81
C ASP A 91 13.24 2.61 -8.96
N HIS A 92 12.34 3.35 -9.61
CA HIS A 92 11.14 3.84 -8.93
C HIS A 92 10.15 2.69 -8.72
N ILE A 93 9.33 2.82 -7.69
CA ILE A 93 8.25 1.86 -7.44
C ILE A 93 7.03 2.21 -8.28
N TYR A 94 6.58 1.24 -9.07
CA TYR A 94 5.38 1.33 -9.89
C TYR A 94 4.33 0.31 -9.45
N MET A 95 3.07 0.68 -9.62
CA MET A 95 1.92 -0.19 -9.46
C MET A 95 1.19 -0.31 -10.80
N LYS A 96 0.71 -1.51 -11.11
CA LYS A 96 0.01 -1.86 -12.33
C LYS A 96 -1.48 -2.04 -12.05
N ILE A 97 -2.31 -1.12 -12.54
CA ILE A 97 -3.76 -1.18 -12.38
C ILE A 97 -4.35 -1.78 -13.67
N THR A 98 -5.24 -2.76 -13.52
CA THR A 98 -5.79 -3.52 -14.67
C THR A 98 -7.32 -3.67 -14.60
N GLY A 99 -7.94 -3.99 -15.73
CA GLY A 99 -9.36 -4.35 -15.81
C GLY A 99 -10.31 -3.17 -15.54
N THR A 100 -11.42 -3.44 -14.84
CA THR A 100 -12.48 -2.47 -14.56
C THR A 100 -11.99 -1.22 -13.83
N MET A 101 -10.96 -1.38 -12.98
CA MET A 101 -10.36 -0.25 -12.26
C MET A 101 -9.78 0.80 -13.21
N VAL A 102 -9.20 0.39 -14.33
CA VAL A 102 -8.68 1.33 -15.34
C VAL A 102 -9.83 2.15 -15.91
N GLN A 103 -10.97 1.53 -16.20
CA GLN A 103 -12.12 2.24 -16.76
C GLN A 103 -12.65 3.29 -15.80
N ILE A 104 -12.85 2.93 -14.52
CA ILE A 104 -13.30 3.86 -13.48
C ILE A 104 -12.34 5.06 -13.35
N LEU A 105 -11.03 4.80 -13.33
CA LEU A 105 -10.03 5.87 -13.22
C LEU A 105 -10.05 6.81 -14.43
N ILE A 106 -10.21 6.28 -15.64
CA ILE A 106 -10.30 7.08 -16.86
C ILE A 106 -11.60 7.87 -16.92
N ASP A 107 -12.70 7.33 -16.42
CA ASP A 107 -13.98 8.06 -16.37
C ASP A 107 -13.91 9.23 -15.37
N MET A 108 -13.15 9.08 -14.29
CA MET A 108 -12.88 10.15 -13.33
C MET A 108 -11.88 11.18 -13.84
N ALA A 109 -10.84 10.74 -14.57
CA ALA A 109 -9.77 11.60 -15.06
C ALA A 109 -9.42 11.26 -16.53
N PRO A 110 -10.22 11.74 -17.49
CA PRO A 110 -10.13 11.35 -18.91
C PRO A 110 -8.80 11.70 -19.59
N GLU A 111 -8.09 12.71 -19.11
CA GLU A 111 -6.78 13.14 -19.60
C GLU A 111 -5.71 12.04 -19.53
N TYR A 112 -5.88 11.06 -18.64
CA TYR A 112 -4.96 9.94 -18.51
C TYR A 112 -5.23 8.80 -19.50
N ARG A 113 -6.28 8.90 -20.34
CA ARG A 113 -6.63 7.87 -21.33
C ARG A 113 -5.47 7.55 -22.28
N LYS A 114 -4.62 8.54 -22.58
CA LYS A 114 -3.43 8.37 -23.43
C LYS A 114 -2.34 7.45 -22.83
N TYR A 115 -2.38 7.19 -21.53
CA TYR A 115 -1.44 6.30 -20.84
C TYR A 115 -1.95 4.86 -20.71
N VAL A 116 -3.18 4.57 -21.16
CA VAL A 116 -3.73 3.21 -21.14
C VAL A 116 -3.06 2.39 -22.24
N VAL A 117 -2.49 1.26 -21.84
CA VAL A 117 -1.90 0.28 -22.74
C VAL A 117 -2.71 -1.02 -22.73
N LEU A 118 -2.64 -1.77 -23.84
CA LEU A 118 -3.22 -3.10 -23.96
C LEU A 118 -2.13 -4.14 -23.76
N GLU A 119 -2.30 -5.00 -22.75
CA GLU A 119 -1.41 -6.13 -22.49
C GLU A 119 -2.23 -7.40 -22.35
N ASN A 120 -1.94 -8.42 -23.17
CA ASN A 120 -2.66 -9.68 -23.18
C ASN A 120 -4.19 -9.50 -23.26
N GLY A 121 -4.65 -8.53 -24.07
CA GLY A 121 -6.06 -8.19 -24.24
C GLY A 121 -6.70 -7.42 -23.08
N LYS A 122 -5.95 -7.08 -22.03
CA LYS A 122 -6.43 -6.30 -20.88
C LYS A 122 -5.94 -4.86 -20.94
N ARG A 123 -6.81 -3.93 -20.56
CA ARG A 123 -6.42 -2.52 -20.34
C ARG A 123 -5.59 -2.43 -19.06
N VAL A 124 -4.48 -1.73 -19.16
CA VAL A 124 -3.50 -1.55 -18.10
C VAL A 124 -3.08 -0.09 -18.04
N ILE A 125 -2.91 0.43 -16.83
CA ILE A 125 -2.20 1.69 -16.59
C ILE A 125 -1.13 1.45 -15.53
N TYR A 126 0.08 1.95 -15.79
CA TYR A 126 1.18 1.93 -14.83
C TYR A 126 1.22 3.28 -14.12
N VAL A 127 1.26 3.24 -12.80
CA VAL A 127 1.30 4.45 -11.97
C VAL A 127 2.54 4.42 -11.09
N ARG A 128 3.27 5.54 -11.03
CA ARG A 128 4.37 5.70 -10.08
C ARG A 128 3.79 5.88 -8.69
N VAL A 129 4.30 5.14 -7.71
CA VAL A 129 3.90 5.25 -6.32
C VAL A 129 4.65 6.42 -5.69
N LEU A 130 3.94 7.49 -5.34
CA LEU A 130 4.52 8.70 -4.75
C LEU A 130 4.42 8.72 -3.21
N ARG A 131 3.51 7.91 -2.66
CA ARG A 131 3.26 7.78 -1.23
C ARG A 131 3.09 6.32 -0.88
N ALA A 132 3.41 5.94 0.36
CA ALA A 132 3.26 4.56 0.78
C ALA A 132 1.80 4.10 0.64
N ILE A 133 1.62 2.85 0.23
CA ILE A 133 0.32 2.21 0.04
C ILE A 133 0.29 0.97 0.91
N TYR A 134 -0.87 0.70 1.49
CA TYR A 134 -1.07 -0.54 2.24
C TYR A 134 -0.79 -1.77 1.37
N GLY A 135 -0.07 -2.74 1.94
CA GLY A 135 0.35 -3.96 1.25
C GLY A 135 1.70 -3.85 0.54
N MET A 136 2.35 -2.69 0.54
CA MET A 136 3.75 -2.57 0.15
C MET A 136 4.65 -3.23 1.19
N LEU A 137 5.69 -3.90 0.70
CA LEU A 137 6.88 -4.23 1.46
C LEU A 137 7.98 -3.32 0.92
N GLN A 138 8.79 -2.77 1.82
CA GLN A 138 9.94 -1.95 1.51
C GLN A 138 11.08 -2.42 2.39
#